data_AF-A0AAV3U6H4-F1
#
_entry.id   AF-A0AAV3U6H4-F1
#
_cell.length_a   1.000
_cell.length_b   1.000
_cell.length_c   1.000
_cell.angle_alpha   90.00
_cell.angle_beta   90.00
_cell.angle_gamma   90.00
#
_symmetry.space_group_name_H-M   'P 1'
#
loop_
_entity.id
_entity.type
_entity.pdbx_description
1 polymer ?
#
loop_
_entity_poly.entity_id
_entity_poly.type
_entity_poly.pdbx_seq_one_letter_code
_entity_poly.pdbx_strand_id
1 'polypeptide(L)'
;MRPLATFVNSEFKRTLGKALVALTIGLSFASAGQAATVAELANEVFVSETAAVTAAANRYNPQSIAQDKEYMGAVYQCEEGHRYSVGAGKVGAGNVTVTLRTPQGCKTVALWHTHGAEHRSHKYFSDIDTRLVEQVGLPFYMADYTGSLRVFEPGDRTMTYSEARRLGLGSSNQYARGSLVTDQAGETLAVATHSHGQQAVALNH
;
A
#
# COMPACT_ATOMS: atom_id res chain seq x y z
N MET A 1 -13.79 -4.74 -21.01
CA MET A 1 -12.88 -4.47 -19.88
C MET A 1 -13.53 -3.42 -19.00
N ARG A 2 -13.67 -3.66 -17.69
CA ARG A 2 -14.30 -2.71 -16.75
C ARG A 2 -13.22 -2.16 -15.80
N PRO A 3 -13.06 -0.84 -15.66
CA PRO A 3 -12.16 -0.27 -14.67
C PRO A 3 -12.72 -0.54 -13.26
N LEU A 4 -11.86 -1.00 -12.35
CA LEU A 4 -12.22 -1.23 -10.96
C LEU A 4 -11.44 -0.20 -10.12
N ALA A 5 -12.12 0.88 -9.76
CA ALA A 5 -11.70 1.90 -8.80
C ALA A 5 -10.44 2.76 -9.11
N THR A 6 -10.52 4.02 -8.71
CA THR A 6 -9.39 4.96 -8.61
C THR A 6 -9.16 5.20 -7.12
N PHE A 7 -7.95 4.92 -6.62
CA PHE A 7 -7.60 5.10 -5.22
C PHE A 7 -6.76 6.36 -5.05
N VAL A 8 -7.06 7.19 -4.06
CA VAL A 8 -6.31 8.40 -3.74
C VAL A 8 -5.90 8.31 -2.27
N ASN A 9 -4.60 8.20 -1.99
CA ASN A 9 -4.07 8.48 -0.64
C ASN A 9 -3.86 10.00 -0.48
N SER A 10 -4.03 10.62 0.69
CA SER A 10 -3.91 12.08 0.85
C SER A 10 -3.87 12.54 2.32
N GLU A 11 -2.72 12.96 2.84
CA GLU A 11 -2.71 13.73 4.09
C GLU A 11 -3.16 15.19 3.83
N PHE A 12 -4.47 15.50 3.94
CA PHE A 12 -4.95 16.85 4.32
C PHE A 12 -6.46 16.93 4.68
N LYS A 13 -6.80 17.92 5.53
CA LYS A 13 -7.99 18.05 6.40
C LYS A 13 -9.37 18.28 5.72
N ARG A 14 -10.40 17.69 6.40
CA ARG A 14 -11.73 18.24 6.85
C ARG A 14 -13.06 18.01 6.06
N THR A 15 -14.02 17.42 6.82
CA THR A 15 -15.50 17.65 6.96
C THR A 15 -16.56 16.74 6.27
N LEU A 16 -17.31 16.00 7.13
CA LEU A 16 -18.70 15.46 7.13
C LEU A 16 -19.53 15.24 5.84
N GLY A 17 -20.16 14.06 5.76
CA GLY A 17 -21.39 13.79 4.99
C GLY A 17 -21.73 12.30 4.86
N LYS A 18 -23.01 11.92 5.02
CA LYS A 18 -23.53 10.54 5.20
C LYS A 18 -23.62 9.69 3.91
N ALA A 19 -23.76 8.37 4.12
CA ALA A 19 -23.82 7.23 3.20
C ALA A 19 -24.64 7.34 1.89
N LEU A 20 -24.07 6.80 0.79
CA LEU A 20 -24.70 5.87 -0.17
C LEU A 20 -23.60 5.26 -1.08
N VAL A 21 -23.57 3.93 -1.25
CA VAL A 21 -22.57 3.21 -2.06
C VAL A 21 -23.03 3.19 -3.53
N ALA A 22 -22.45 4.11 -4.31
CA ALA A 22 -22.29 4.03 -5.75
C ALA A 22 -20.88 4.57 -6.05
N LEU A 23 -20.02 3.73 -6.63
CA LEU A 23 -18.57 3.95 -6.71
C LEU A 23 -18.18 4.95 -7.82
N THR A 24 -18.53 6.22 -7.62
CA THR A 24 -17.88 7.40 -8.21
C THR A 24 -18.29 8.63 -7.39
N ILE A 25 -17.35 9.24 -6.67
CA ILE A 25 -17.54 10.58 -6.10
C ILE A 25 -16.36 11.45 -6.53
N GLY A 26 -16.58 12.21 -7.59
CA GLY A 26 -15.85 13.46 -7.79
C GLY A 26 -16.50 14.54 -6.92
N LEU A 27 -15.79 15.00 -5.90
CA LEU A 27 -15.84 16.41 -5.53
C LEU A 27 -14.59 17.06 -6.12
N SER A 28 -14.77 17.67 -7.28
CA SER A 28 -13.78 18.52 -7.91
C SER A 28 -13.59 19.79 -7.06
N PHE A 29 -12.63 19.74 -6.14
CA PHE A 29 -11.83 20.94 -5.92
C PHE A 29 -10.75 20.93 -6.98
N ALA A 30 -10.77 21.94 -7.85
CA ALA A 30 -9.76 22.13 -8.88
C ALA A 30 -8.38 22.37 -8.24
N SER A 31 -7.71 21.30 -7.86
CA SER A 31 -6.25 21.23 -7.91
C SER A 31 -5.90 20.54 -9.22
N ALA A 32 -5.05 21.16 -10.04
CA ALA A 32 -4.62 20.68 -11.35
C ALA A 32 -4.56 19.13 -11.42
N GLY A 33 -5.48 18.55 -12.19
CA GLY A 33 -5.78 17.13 -12.21
C GLY A 33 -4.55 16.29 -12.51
N GLN A 34 -4.21 15.39 -11.59
CA GLN A 34 -3.17 14.39 -11.82
C GLN A 34 -3.83 13.16 -12.45
N ALA A 35 -3.35 12.77 -13.63
CA ALA A 35 -3.77 11.51 -14.23
C ALA A 35 -3.26 10.35 -13.37
N ALA A 36 -4.17 9.49 -12.93
CA ALA A 36 -3.81 8.26 -12.22
C ALA A 36 -2.88 7.41 -13.09
N THR A 37 -1.81 6.85 -12.51
CA THR A 37 -0.99 5.87 -13.21
C THR A 37 -1.69 4.52 -13.22
N VAL A 38 -1.70 3.81 -14.35
CA VAL A 38 -2.16 2.42 -14.39
C VAL A 38 -1.07 1.54 -13.80
N ALA A 39 -1.40 0.72 -12.80
CA ALA A 39 -0.43 -0.18 -12.22
C ALA A 39 -0.03 -1.28 -13.22
N GLU A 40 1.27 -1.48 -13.38
CA GLU A 40 1.87 -2.50 -14.25
C GLU A 40 1.94 -3.83 -13.51
N LEU A 41 1.58 -4.93 -14.17
CA LEU A 41 1.63 -6.27 -13.59
C LEU A 41 3.06 -6.83 -13.70
N ALA A 42 3.62 -7.30 -12.59
CA ALA A 42 4.91 -7.98 -12.54
C ALA A 42 4.84 -9.34 -13.28
N ASN A 43 5.93 -9.73 -13.94
CA ASN A 43 6.00 -11.00 -14.68
C ASN A 43 6.33 -12.18 -13.77
N GLU A 44 6.94 -11.93 -12.61
CA GLU A 44 7.29 -12.93 -11.62
C GLU A 44 6.04 -13.52 -10.95
N VAL A 45 6.07 -14.84 -10.70
CA VAL A 45 5.01 -15.59 -10.01
C VAL A 45 5.55 -16.10 -8.68
N PHE A 46 4.73 -16.00 -7.63
CA PHE A 46 5.10 -16.30 -6.25
C PHE A 46 4.18 -17.36 -5.65
N VAL A 47 4.74 -18.16 -4.74
CA VAL A 47 4.03 -19.26 -4.08
C VAL A 47 2.97 -18.80 -3.08
N SER A 48 3.04 -17.55 -2.60
CA SER A 48 2.10 -16.99 -1.62
C SER A 48 1.90 -15.48 -1.78
N GLU A 49 0.80 -14.97 -1.22
CA GLU A 49 0.52 -13.54 -1.10
C GLU A 49 1.68 -12.79 -0.43
N THR A 50 2.14 -13.29 0.71
CA THR A 50 3.25 -12.70 1.47
C THR A 50 4.55 -12.68 0.68
N ALA A 51 4.84 -13.73 -0.11
CA ALA A 51 6.03 -13.76 -0.96
C ALA A 51 5.95 -12.70 -2.06
N ALA A 52 4.79 -12.52 -2.68
CA ALA A 52 4.58 -11.47 -3.70
C ALA A 52 4.72 -10.06 -3.11
N VAL A 53 4.13 -9.79 -1.94
CA VAL A 53 4.26 -8.50 -1.25
C VAL A 53 5.71 -8.24 -0.84
N THR A 54 6.38 -9.24 -0.28
CA THR A 54 7.78 -9.11 0.17
C THR A 54 8.69 -8.80 -1.02
N ALA A 55 8.47 -9.46 -2.15
CA ALA A 55 9.21 -9.17 -3.38
C ALA A 55 8.94 -7.74 -3.90
N ALA A 56 7.69 -7.30 -3.91
CA ALA A 56 7.33 -5.93 -4.28
C ALA A 56 8.00 -4.90 -3.34
N ALA A 57 7.90 -5.11 -2.02
CA ALA A 57 8.50 -4.25 -1.02
C ALA A 57 10.03 -4.18 -1.17
N ASN A 58 10.71 -5.33 -1.32
CA ASN A 58 12.16 -5.36 -1.54
C ASN A 58 12.59 -4.62 -2.81
N ARG A 59 11.77 -4.63 -3.85
CA ARG A 59 12.07 -3.96 -5.12
C ARG A 59 11.86 -2.45 -5.05
N TYR A 60 10.78 -2.00 -4.42
CA TYR A 60 10.34 -0.61 -4.52
C TYR A 60 10.60 0.23 -3.26
N ASN A 61 10.70 -0.37 -2.07
CA ASN A 61 10.94 0.37 -0.84
C ASN A 61 12.28 1.15 -0.84
N PRO A 62 13.40 0.60 -1.35
CA PRO A 62 14.63 1.40 -1.46
C PRO A 62 14.48 2.65 -2.34
N GLN A 63 13.75 2.53 -3.46
CA GLN A 63 13.48 3.66 -4.36
C GLN A 63 12.51 4.66 -3.70
N SER A 64 11.51 4.14 -2.99
CA SER A 64 10.53 4.91 -2.22
C SER A 64 11.22 5.83 -1.22
N ILE A 65 12.17 5.29 -0.45
CA ILE A 65 12.95 6.04 0.54
C ILE A 65 13.86 7.04 -0.16
N ALA A 66 14.62 6.61 -1.17
CA ALA A 66 15.61 7.47 -1.84
C ALA A 66 14.99 8.66 -2.58
N GLN A 67 13.76 8.51 -3.06
CA GLN A 67 13.04 9.54 -3.83
C GLN A 67 11.93 10.22 -3.03
N ASP A 68 11.74 9.84 -1.76
CA ASP A 68 10.59 10.25 -0.95
C ASP A 68 9.26 10.12 -1.73
N LYS A 69 8.98 8.90 -2.20
CA LYS A 69 7.92 8.62 -3.17
C LYS A 69 7.19 7.33 -2.86
N GLU A 70 5.87 7.39 -2.74
CA GLU A 70 5.06 6.18 -2.54
C GLU A 70 4.89 5.36 -3.82
N TYR A 71 4.95 4.05 -3.67
CA TYR A 71 4.54 3.05 -4.67
C TYR A 71 3.32 2.31 -4.11
N MET A 72 2.40 1.91 -4.98
CA MET A 72 1.19 1.19 -4.56
C MET A 72 0.78 0.16 -5.61
N GLY A 73 0.16 -0.93 -5.17
CA GLY A 73 -0.38 -1.93 -6.07
C GLY A 73 -1.35 -2.88 -5.40
N ALA A 74 -1.65 -3.95 -6.14
CA ALA A 74 -2.45 -5.07 -5.68
C ALA A 74 -1.66 -6.36 -5.82
N VAL A 75 -2.03 -7.34 -5.00
CA VAL A 75 -1.63 -8.74 -5.16
C VAL A 75 -2.81 -9.50 -5.74
N TYR A 76 -2.52 -10.34 -6.72
CA TYR A 76 -3.49 -11.16 -7.41
C TYR A 76 -3.16 -12.63 -7.20
N GLN A 77 -4.16 -13.44 -6.85
CA GLN A 77 -4.13 -14.90 -6.95
C GLN A 77 -4.62 -15.28 -8.35
N CYS A 78 -3.76 -15.91 -9.13
CA CYS A 78 -4.05 -16.51 -10.43
C CYS A 78 -3.91 -18.04 -10.32
N GLU A 79 -4.19 -18.78 -11.39
CA GLU A 79 -4.05 -20.24 -11.42
C GLU A 79 -2.59 -20.69 -11.12
N GLU A 80 -1.62 -19.99 -11.70
CA GLU A 80 -0.18 -20.31 -11.59
C GLU A 80 0.43 -19.93 -10.24
N GLY A 81 -0.27 -19.11 -9.44
CA GLY A 81 0.24 -18.57 -8.17
C GLY A 81 -0.10 -17.10 -7.98
N HIS A 82 0.71 -16.40 -7.20
CA HIS A 82 0.51 -14.99 -6.86
C HIS A 82 1.37 -14.08 -7.72
N ARG A 83 0.82 -12.91 -8.07
CA ARG A 83 1.54 -11.83 -8.79
C ARG A 83 1.21 -10.51 -8.13
N TYR A 84 2.09 -9.52 -8.25
CA TYR A 84 1.78 -8.16 -7.82
C TYR A 84 1.73 -7.19 -9.01
N SER A 85 0.96 -6.12 -8.90
CA SER A 85 1.12 -4.94 -9.76
C SER A 85 1.78 -3.79 -9.02
N VAL A 86 2.28 -2.81 -9.74
CA VAL A 86 2.88 -1.59 -9.18
C VAL A 86 2.51 -0.37 -10.02
N GLY A 87 2.01 0.65 -9.34
CA GLY A 87 1.92 2.01 -9.84
C GLY A 87 2.73 2.92 -8.93
N ALA A 88 3.10 4.09 -9.45
CA ALA A 88 4.04 4.97 -8.77
C ALA A 88 3.41 6.34 -8.54
N GLY A 89 3.51 6.84 -7.31
CA GLY A 89 3.13 8.21 -6.96
C GLY A 89 4.08 9.24 -7.54
N LYS A 90 3.85 10.50 -7.18
CA LYS A 90 4.80 11.58 -7.49
C LYS A 90 5.83 11.72 -6.38
N VAL A 91 7.05 12.07 -6.77
CA VAL A 91 8.15 12.44 -5.86
C VAL A 91 7.69 13.56 -4.93
N GLY A 92 7.87 13.37 -3.62
CA GLY A 92 7.59 14.36 -2.57
C GLY A 92 6.12 14.76 -2.39
N ALA A 93 5.18 14.05 -3.01
CA ALA A 93 3.75 14.41 -2.94
C ALA A 93 3.06 13.93 -1.65
N GLY A 94 3.65 12.97 -0.94
CA GLY A 94 3.02 12.31 0.22
C GLY A 94 1.67 11.64 -0.12
N ASN A 95 1.45 11.36 -1.40
CA ASN A 95 0.28 10.65 -1.89
C ASN A 95 0.57 9.91 -3.20
N VAL A 96 -0.25 8.90 -3.44
CA VAL A 96 -0.28 8.13 -4.68
C VAL A 96 -1.72 7.95 -5.15
N THR A 97 -1.92 8.07 -6.46
CA THR A 97 -3.18 7.72 -7.12
C THR A 97 -2.93 6.72 -8.23
N VAL A 98 -3.40 5.49 -8.03
CA VAL A 98 -3.22 4.38 -8.99
C VAL A 98 -4.56 3.83 -9.44
N THR A 99 -4.61 3.45 -10.72
CA THR A 99 -5.69 2.62 -11.25
C THR A 99 -5.24 1.17 -11.25
N LEU A 100 -5.93 0.33 -10.48
CA LEU A 100 -5.65 -1.10 -10.40
C LEU A 100 -6.54 -1.84 -11.39
N ARG A 101 -5.98 -2.82 -12.09
CA ARG A 101 -6.71 -3.66 -13.05
C ARG A 101 -6.47 -5.11 -12.69
N THR A 102 -7.51 -5.78 -12.23
CA THR A 102 -7.46 -7.22 -12.00
C THR A 102 -7.27 -7.93 -13.34
N PRO A 103 -6.17 -8.68 -13.53
CA PRO A 103 -5.97 -9.46 -14.75
C PRO A 103 -7.08 -10.51 -14.91
N GLN A 104 -7.42 -10.83 -16.15
CA GLN A 104 -8.41 -11.87 -16.44
C GLN A 104 -7.94 -13.21 -15.85
N GLY A 105 -8.85 -13.93 -15.18
CA GLY A 105 -8.55 -15.21 -14.55
C GLY A 105 -7.88 -15.10 -13.17
N CYS A 106 -7.65 -13.89 -12.67
CA CYS A 106 -7.09 -13.68 -11.34
C CYS A 106 -8.11 -13.03 -10.39
N LYS A 107 -7.89 -13.20 -9.09
CA LYS A 107 -8.61 -12.54 -8.00
C LYS A 107 -7.66 -11.59 -7.28
N THR A 108 -8.09 -10.35 -7.02
CA THR A 108 -7.36 -9.46 -6.10
C THR A 108 -7.51 -9.99 -4.68
N VAL A 109 -6.39 -10.24 -3.99
CA VAL A 109 -6.37 -10.82 -2.64
C VAL A 109 -5.80 -9.86 -1.59
N ALA A 110 -4.96 -8.91 -1.99
CA ALA A 110 -4.44 -7.88 -1.11
C ALA A 110 -4.11 -6.59 -1.87
N LEU A 111 -3.94 -5.50 -1.12
CA LEU A 111 -3.31 -4.26 -1.59
C LEU A 111 -1.94 -4.11 -0.93
N TRP A 112 -1.06 -3.31 -1.52
CA TRP A 112 0.21 -2.96 -0.87
C TRP A 112 0.67 -1.56 -1.25
N HIS A 113 1.44 -0.92 -0.37
CA HIS A 113 2.14 0.33 -0.66
C HIS A 113 3.45 0.47 0.11
N THR A 114 4.22 1.51 -0.23
CA THR A 114 5.41 1.94 0.50
C THR A 114 5.19 3.32 1.07
N HIS A 115 5.85 3.63 2.17
CA HIS A 115 6.07 5.00 2.60
C HIS A 115 7.45 5.50 2.14
N GLY A 116 7.53 6.82 1.93
CA GLY A 116 8.72 7.51 1.43
C GLY A 116 9.88 7.57 2.43
N ALA A 117 10.60 8.70 2.43
CA ALA A 117 11.74 8.91 3.30
C ALA A 117 11.34 8.94 4.79
N GLU A 118 12.33 8.98 5.69
CA GLU A 118 12.08 9.02 7.13
C GLU A 118 11.17 10.19 7.51
N HIS A 119 10.02 9.84 8.08
CA HIS A 119 9.11 10.79 8.72
C HIS A 119 8.35 10.11 9.86
N ARG A 120 7.97 10.90 10.87
CA ARG A 120 7.37 10.38 12.11
C ARG A 120 6.12 9.53 11.88
N SER A 121 5.31 9.88 10.88
CA SER A 121 4.05 9.21 10.56
C SER A 121 4.23 7.99 9.64
N HIS A 122 5.34 7.89 8.92
CA HIS A 122 5.58 6.87 7.89
C HIS A 122 5.78 5.45 8.44
N LYS A 123 5.58 5.23 9.73
CA LYS A 123 5.58 3.91 10.39
C LYS A 123 4.17 3.39 10.70
N TYR A 124 3.15 4.14 10.32
CA TYR A 124 1.76 3.88 10.67
C TYR A 124 0.89 4.02 9.44
N PHE A 125 -0.10 3.14 9.31
CA PHE A 125 -1.18 3.30 8.35
C PHE A 125 -1.94 4.59 8.67
N SER A 126 -2.14 5.42 7.65
CA SER A 126 -2.92 6.65 7.73
C SER A 126 -4.40 6.35 7.95
N ASP A 127 -5.17 7.41 8.23
CA ASP A 127 -6.62 7.30 8.31
C ASP A 127 -7.30 7.03 6.97
N ILE A 128 -6.61 7.26 5.85
CA ILE A 128 -7.08 6.89 4.52
C ILE A 128 -6.80 5.42 4.27
N ASP A 129 -5.62 4.93 4.64
CA ASP A 129 -5.26 3.52 4.47
C ASP A 129 -6.24 2.62 5.21
N THR A 130 -6.54 2.94 6.47
CA THR A 130 -7.49 2.13 7.27
C THR A 130 -8.91 2.21 6.71
N ARG A 131 -9.36 3.39 6.26
CA ARG A 131 -10.65 3.54 5.59
C ARG A 131 -10.71 2.78 4.26
N LEU A 132 -9.60 2.73 3.52
CA LEU A 132 -9.50 1.96 2.30
C LEU A 132 -9.72 0.48 2.58
N VAL A 133 -9.01 -0.09 3.56
CA VAL A 133 -9.16 -1.49 3.98
C VAL A 133 -10.60 -1.83 4.34
N GLU A 134 -11.24 -1.00 5.16
CA GLU A 134 -12.66 -1.19 5.54
C GLU A 134 -13.61 -1.13 4.33
N GLN A 135 -13.30 -0.29 3.33
CA GLN A 135 -14.11 -0.17 2.12
C GLN A 135 -13.94 -1.33 1.15
N VAL A 136 -12.71 -1.82 0.96
CA VAL A 136 -12.43 -2.88 -0.01
C VAL A 136 -12.56 -4.28 0.57
N GLY A 137 -12.46 -4.42 1.90
CA GLY A 137 -12.49 -5.72 2.58
C GLY A 137 -11.31 -6.62 2.25
N LEU A 138 -10.14 -6.04 1.96
CA LEU A 138 -8.90 -6.74 1.63
C LEU A 138 -7.76 -6.25 2.54
N PRO A 139 -6.82 -7.13 2.92
CA PRO A 139 -5.63 -6.74 3.66
C PRO A 139 -4.79 -5.72 2.88
N PHE A 140 -4.16 -4.80 3.60
CA PHE A 140 -3.29 -3.78 3.02
C PHE A 140 -1.92 -3.81 3.69
N TYR A 141 -0.91 -4.10 2.87
CA TYR A 141 0.47 -4.20 3.29
C TYR A 141 1.21 -2.88 3.12
N MET A 142 2.09 -2.56 4.06
CA MET A 142 2.89 -1.34 4.04
C MET A 142 4.33 -1.66 4.39
N ALA A 143 5.25 -1.24 3.52
CA ALA A 143 6.69 -1.19 3.82
C ALA A 143 7.09 0.22 4.22
N ASP A 144 7.87 0.35 5.30
CA ASP A 144 8.39 1.64 5.78
C ASP A 144 9.91 1.78 5.63
N TYR A 145 10.39 2.99 5.91
CA TYR A 145 11.79 3.37 5.83
C TYR A 145 12.71 2.62 6.81
N THR A 146 12.16 1.94 7.81
CA THR A 146 12.92 1.13 8.79
C THR A 146 13.12 -0.31 8.31
N GLY A 147 12.49 -0.70 7.20
CA GLY A 147 12.51 -2.06 6.68
C GLY A 147 11.44 -2.94 7.32
N SER A 148 10.50 -2.38 8.08
CA SER A 148 9.37 -3.13 8.60
C SER A 148 8.35 -3.38 7.48
N LEU A 149 7.90 -4.62 7.33
CA LEU A 149 6.71 -4.95 6.57
C LEU A 149 5.53 -5.19 7.52
N ARG A 150 4.45 -4.45 7.32
CA ARG A 150 3.24 -4.52 8.17
C ARG A 150 2.02 -4.82 7.33
N VAL A 151 1.00 -5.40 7.95
CA VAL A 151 -0.32 -5.61 7.37
C VAL A 151 -1.38 -4.99 8.26
N PHE A 152 -2.38 -4.37 7.65
CA PHE A 152 -3.62 -3.96 8.30
C PHE A 152 -4.78 -4.73 7.65
N GLU A 153 -5.50 -5.51 8.46
CA GLU A 153 -6.60 -6.37 8.00
C GLU A 153 -7.97 -5.71 8.25
N PRO A 154 -9.01 -6.05 7.47
CA PRO A 154 -10.37 -5.60 7.76
C PRO A 154 -10.80 -5.96 9.19
N GLY A 155 -11.28 -4.98 9.94
CA GLY A 155 -11.68 -5.15 11.35
C GLY A 155 -10.54 -5.01 12.36
N ASP A 156 -9.30 -4.76 11.93
CA ASP A 156 -8.21 -4.46 12.85
C ASP A 156 -8.47 -3.18 13.65
N ARG A 157 -7.94 -3.15 14.88
CA ARG A 157 -8.08 -1.99 15.77
C ARG A 157 -7.29 -0.79 15.25
N THR A 158 -7.98 0.34 15.08
CA THR A 158 -7.35 1.65 14.90
C THR A 158 -6.99 2.32 16.24
N MET A 159 -6.04 3.25 16.21
CA MET A 159 -5.60 4.00 17.37
C MET A 159 -6.69 4.92 17.89
N THR A 160 -6.81 5.04 19.21
CA THR A 160 -7.58 6.12 19.83
C THR A 160 -6.98 7.50 19.54
N TYR A 161 -7.79 8.56 19.66
CA TYR A 161 -7.30 9.95 19.54
C TYR A 161 -6.12 10.24 20.48
N SER A 162 -6.15 9.71 21.71
CA SER A 162 -5.05 9.85 22.68
C SER A 162 -3.78 9.16 22.23
N GLU A 163 -3.88 7.95 21.67
CA GLU A 163 -2.72 7.22 21.13
C GLU A 163 -2.10 7.97 19.95
N ALA A 164 -2.92 8.41 18.98
CA ALA A 164 -2.47 9.16 17.82
C ALA A 164 -1.82 10.51 18.20
N ARG A 165 -2.43 11.25 19.12
CA ARG A 165 -1.90 12.54 19.60
C ARG A 165 -0.57 12.37 20.32
N ARG A 166 -0.40 11.34 21.15
CA ARG A 166 0.86 11.03 21.85
C ARG A 166 1.99 10.73 20.87
N LEU A 167 1.67 10.17 19.71
CA LEU A 167 2.62 9.87 18.64
C LEU A 167 2.83 11.04 17.66
N GLY A 168 2.11 12.15 17.84
CA GLY A 168 2.20 13.32 16.95
C GLY A 168 1.57 13.10 15.57
N LEU A 169 0.66 12.14 15.43
CA LEU A 169 -0.04 11.82 14.18
C LEU A 169 -1.26 12.72 13.93
N GLY A 170 -1.47 13.71 14.80
CA GLY A 170 -2.62 14.61 14.73
C GLY A 170 -3.83 14.11 15.51
N SER A 171 -5.02 14.49 15.06
CA SER A 171 -6.27 14.35 15.80
C SER A 171 -7.24 13.40 15.11
N SER A 172 -6.76 12.34 14.47
CA SER A 172 -7.60 11.26 13.91
C SER A 172 -7.48 10.01 14.79
N ASN A 173 -8.58 9.29 14.97
CA ASN A 173 -8.61 7.99 15.64
C ASN A 173 -8.58 6.81 14.64
N GLN A 174 -8.11 7.07 13.42
CA GLN A 174 -8.11 6.08 12.34
C GLN A 174 -6.69 5.74 11.85
N TYR A 175 -5.64 6.20 12.54
CA TYR A 175 -4.29 5.67 12.30
C TYR A 175 -4.19 4.25 12.83
N ALA A 176 -3.36 3.40 12.23
CA ALA A 176 -3.10 2.07 12.75
C ALA A 176 -1.61 1.70 12.70
N ARG A 177 -1.18 0.84 13.63
CA ARG A 177 0.17 0.25 13.58
C ARG A 177 0.27 -0.89 12.58
N GLY A 178 -0.84 -1.59 12.35
CA GLY A 178 -0.84 -2.91 11.73
C GLY A 178 -0.03 -3.93 12.53
N SER A 179 -0.12 -5.18 12.08
CA SER A 179 0.66 -6.30 12.57
C SER A 179 1.95 -6.43 11.76
N LEU A 180 3.05 -6.82 12.39
CA LEU A 180 4.27 -7.17 11.67
C LEU A 180 4.02 -8.46 10.89
N VAL A 181 4.44 -8.49 9.63
CA VAL A 181 4.32 -9.69 8.80
C VAL A 181 5.42 -10.67 9.21
N THR A 182 5.05 -11.92 9.44
CA THR A 182 5.98 -12.99 9.79
C THR A 182 6.07 -14.06 8.71
N ASP A 183 7.17 -14.79 8.67
CA ASP A 183 7.30 -15.98 7.84
C ASP A 183 6.62 -17.21 8.47
N GLN A 184 6.80 -18.38 7.86
CA GLN A 184 6.24 -19.65 8.36
C GLN A 184 6.85 -20.10 9.70
N ALA A 185 8.04 -19.61 10.05
CA ALA A 185 8.69 -19.87 11.33
C ALA A 185 8.25 -18.89 12.44
N GLY A 186 7.48 -17.85 12.08
CA GLY A 186 7.06 -16.79 13.00
C GLY A 186 8.09 -15.67 13.14
N GLU A 187 9.15 -15.67 12.34
CA GLU A 187 10.15 -14.61 12.30
C GLU A 187 9.60 -13.40 11.55
N THR A 188 9.85 -12.19 12.05
CA THR A 188 9.40 -10.96 11.38
C THR A 188 10.15 -10.77 10.07
N LEU A 189 9.41 -10.54 8.98
CA LEU A 189 9.98 -10.24 7.68
C LEU A 189 10.50 -8.79 7.65
N ALA A 190 11.80 -8.66 7.38
CA ALA A 190 12.43 -7.39 7.05
C ALA A 190 12.52 -7.21 5.53
N VAL A 191 12.32 -5.99 5.05
CA VAL A 191 12.41 -5.62 3.63
C VAL A 191 13.51 -4.60 3.39
N ALA A 192 14.04 -4.56 2.17
CA ALA A 192 15.15 -3.72 1.80
C ALA A 192 14.83 -2.22 2.00
N THR A 193 15.78 -1.50 2.58
CA THR A 193 15.74 -0.03 2.75
C THR A 193 16.76 0.69 1.85
N HIS A 194 17.67 -0.06 1.25
CA HIS A 194 18.72 0.44 0.36
C HIS A 194 18.79 -0.44 -0.89
N SER A 195 19.11 0.18 -2.02
CA SER A 195 19.33 -0.55 -3.27
C SER A 195 20.60 -1.38 -3.10
N HIS A 196 20.46 -2.69 -2.90
CA HIS A 196 21.60 -3.58 -3.07
C HIS A 196 22.01 -3.53 -4.54
N GLY A 197 23.29 -3.25 -4.82
CA GLY A 197 23.84 -3.48 -6.16
C GLY A 197 23.47 -4.91 -6.58
N GLN A 198 22.78 -5.05 -7.71
CA GLN A 198 22.16 -6.30 -8.15
C GLN A 198 23.14 -7.48 -8.03
N GLN A 199 22.86 -8.41 -7.11
CA GLN A 199 23.21 -9.82 -7.31
C GLN A 199 21.91 -10.60 -7.30
N ALA A 200 21.27 -10.63 -8.47
CA ALA A 200 20.20 -11.57 -8.73
C ALA A 200 20.85 -12.95 -8.88
N VAL A 201 20.72 -13.80 -7.86
CA VAL A 201 20.82 -15.25 -8.05
C VAL A 201 19.45 -15.68 -8.57
N ALA A 202 19.27 -15.60 -9.89
CA ALA A 202 18.18 -16.31 -10.55
C ALA A 202 18.52 -17.81 -10.48
N LEU A 203 17.66 -18.59 -9.84
CA LEU A 203 17.72 -20.04 -9.93
C LEU A 203 17.25 -20.44 -11.33
N ASN A 204 18.18 -20.91 -12.15
CA ASN A 204 17.86 -21.60 -13.39
C ASN A 204 17.31 -22.99 -13.03
N HIS A 205 16.08 -23.28 -13.45
CA HIS A 205 15.57 -24.63 -13.69
C HIS A 205 15.16 -24.73 -15.15
#